data_AF-A0A1W9WPV9-F1
#
_entry.id   AF-A0A1W9WPV9-F1
#
_cell.length_a   1.000
_cell.length_b   1.000
_cell.length_c   1.000
_cell.angle_alpha   90.00
_cell.angle_beta   90.00
_cell.angle_gamma   90.00
#
_symmetry.space_group_name_H-M   'P 1'
#
loop_
_entity.id
_entity.type
_entity.pdbx_description
1 polymer ?
#
loop_
_entity_poly.entity_id
_entity_poly.type
_entity_poly.pdbx_seq_one_letter_code
_entity_poly.pdbx_strand_id
1 'polypeptide(L)' 'MHHNDSKFQRMYSEYHALDNKIRDIEQNVEPVSDRYAETLKKKRVFLKDRIYATLQAHGV' A
#
# COMPACT_ATOMS: atom_id res chain seq x y z
N MET A 1 -16.73 -10.60 17.86
CA MET A 1 -16.00 -9.32 17.76
C MET A 1 -15.15 -9.36 16.50
N HIS A 2 -15.55 -8.71 15.39
CA HIS A 2 -14.82 -8.72 14.10
C HIS A 2 -14.41 -7.29 13.68
N HIS A 3 -13.82 -6.51 14.59
CA HIS A 3 -13.33 -5.16 14.26
C HIS A 3 -11.85 -5.14 13.84
N ASN A 4 -11.12 -6.24 14.02
CA ASN A 4 -9.70 -6.34 13.70
C ASN A 4 -9.44 -6.64 12.21
N ASP A 5 -10.29 -7.45 11.56
CA ASP A 5 -10.18 -7.75 10.14
C ASP A 5 -10.49 -6.56 9.24
N SER A 6 -11.44 -5.70 9.60
CA SER A 6 -11.91 -4.62 8.72
C SER A 6 -10.85 -3.54 8.49
N LYS A 7 -10.07 -3.19 9.52
CA LYS A 7 -8.92 -2.27 9.38
C LYS A 7 -7.81 -2.90 8.53
N PHE A 8 -7.46 -4.15 8.80
CA PHE A 8 -6.44 -4.87 8.04
C PHE A 8 -6.85 -5.02 6.56
N GLN A 9 -8.08 -5.46 6.28
CA GLN A 9 -8.63 -5.60 4.93
C GLN A 9 -8.59 -4.29 4.15
N ARG A 10 -8.95 -3.17 4.79
CA ARG A 10 -8.89 -1.86 4.15
C ARG A 10 -7.45 -1.48 3.80
N MET A 11 -6.52 -1.66 4.72
CA MET A 11 -5.10 -1.34 4.49
C MET A 11 -4.47 -2.23 3.43
N TYR A 12 -4.79 -3.52 3.44
CA TYR A 12 -4.34 -4.48 2.45
C TYR A 12 -4.89 -4.16 1.05
N SER A 13 -6.17 -3.81 0.96
CA SER A 13 -6.79 -3.38 -0.31
C SER A 13 -6.16 -2.10 -0.85
N GLU A 14 -5.88 -1.13 0.04
CA GLU A 14 -5.23 0.13 -0.34
C GLU A 14 -3.79 -0.10 -0.82
N TYR A 15 -3.05 -1.01 -0.17
CA TYR A 15 -1.72 -1.43 -0.60
C TYR A 15 -1.76 -2.06 -2.00
N HIS A 16 -2.67 -3.00 -2.25
CA HIS A 16 -2.81 -3.65 -3.56
C HIS A 16 -3.21 -2.69 -4.68
N ALA A 17 -4.14 -1.77 -4.40
CA ALA A 17 -4.51 -0.74 -5.37
C ALA A 17 -3.32 0.18 -5.71
N LEU A 18 -2.52 0.54 -4.71
CA LEU A 18 -1.32 1.36 -4.91
C LEU A 18 -0.23 0.62 -5.68
N ASP A 19 0.02 -0.65 -5.36
CA ASP A 19 1.00 -1.48 -6.05
C ASP A 19 0.64 -1.67 -7.53
N ASN A 20 -0.63 -1.99 -7.81
CA ASN A 20 -1.14 -2.04 -9.18
C ASN A 20 -0.97 -0.72 -9.92
N LYS A 21 -1.22 0.42 -9.24
CA LYS A 21 -1.03 1.74 -9.84
C LYS A 21 0.43 2.02 -10.17
N ILE A 22 1.37 1.65 -9.29
CA ILE A 22 2.81 1.80 -9.55
C ILE A 22 3.20 0.92 -10.73
N ARG A 23 2.73 -0.33 -10.79
CA ARG A 23 2.99 -1.24 -11.90
C ARG A 23 2.44 -0.72 -13.23
N ASP A 24 1.23 -0.16 -13.22
CA ASP A 24 0.61 0.45 -14.40
C ASP A 24 1.42 1.65 -14.89
N ILE A 25 1.90 2.50 -13.98
CA ILE A 25 2.79 3.63 -14.27
C ILE A 25 4.13 3.15 -14.86
N GLU A 26 4.71 2.10 -14.31
CA GLU A 26 5.94 1.50 -14.82
C GLU A 26 5.75 0.83 -16.19
N GLN A 27 4.54 0.36 -16.49
CA GLN A 27 4.19 -0.30 -17.75
C GLN A 27 3.73 0.67 -18.85
N ASN A 28 3.01 1.74 -18.53
CA ASN A 28 2.36 2.60 -19.52
C ASN A 28 3.30 3.55 -20.26
N VAL A 29 4.58 3.65 -19.91
CA VAL A 29 5.55 4.58 -20.54
C VAL A 29 5.06 6.04 -20.56
N GLU A 30 3.97 6.35 -19.83
CA GLU A 30 3.53 7.72 -19.67
C GLU A 30 4.52 8.41 -18.73
N PRO A 31 4.95 9.63 -19.06
CA PRO A 31 5.87 10.39 -18.21
C PRO A 31 5.13 10.84 -16.95
N VAL A 32 5.08 9.95 -15.97
CA VAL A 32 4.54 10.28 -14.67
C VAL A 32 5.56 11.15 -13.97
N SER A 33 5.12 12.30 -13.47
CA SER A 33 6.03 13.25 -12.81
C SER A 33 6.82 12.53 -11.71
N ASP A 34 8.13 12.72 -11.68
CA ASP A 34 9.04 12.12 -10.70
C ASP A 34 8.54 12.31 -9.26
N ARG A 35 8.02 13.51 -8.95
CA ARG A 35 7.39 13.84 -7.65
C ARG A 35 6.20 12.96 -7.30
N TYR A 36 5.39 12.62 -8.31
CA TYR A 36 4.22 11.77 -8.11
C TYR A 36 4.64 10.31 -7.91
N ALA A 37 5.57 9.80 -8.71
CA ALA A 37 6.14 8.47 -8.52
C ALA A 37 6.80 8.33 -7.13
N GLU A 38 7.56 9.33 -6.69
CA GLU A 38 8.13 9.39 -5.34
C GLU A 38 7.04 9.36 -4.25
N THR A 39 5.95 10.09 -4.44
CA THR A 39 4.82 10.11 -3.51
C THR A 39 4.17 8.73 -3.40
N LEU A 40 3.99 8.02 -4.52
CA LEU A 40 3.46 6.66 -4.51
C LEU A 40 4.39 5.67 -3.81
N LYS A 41 5.71 5.77 -4.06
CA LYS A 41 6.71 4.94 -3.38
C LYS A 41 6.68 5.16 -1.86
N LYS A 42 6.62 6.42 -1.39
CA LYS A 42 6.49 6.76 0.04
C LYS A 42 5.22 6.17 0.66
N LYS A 43 4.07 6.29 -0.03
CA LYS A 43 2.81 5.68 0.42
C LYS A 43 2.90 4.15 0.50
N ARG A 44 3.58 3.50 -0.45
CA ARG A 44 3.75 2.04 -0.47
C ARG A 44 4.53 1.54 0.73
N VAL A 45 5.65 2.19 1.04
CA VAL A 45 6.46 1.88 2.23
C VAL A 45 5.63 2.06 3.50
N PHE A 46 4.96 3.19 3.65
CA PHE A 46 4.12 3.47 4.81
C PHE A 46 3.00 2.45 5.03
N LEU A 47 2.30 2.04 3.97
CA LEU A 47 1.27 1.01 4.06
C LEU A 47 1.86 -0.34 4.44
N LYS A 48 3.03 -0.70 3.89
CA LYS A 48 3.76 -1.92 4.26
C LYS A 48 4.12 -1.94 5.74
N ASP A 49 4.66 -0.84 6.27
CA ASP A 49 5.01 -0.71 7.69
C ASP A 49 3.78 -0.87 8.58
N ARG A 50 2.65 -0.26 8.22
CA ARG A 50 1.43 -0.39 9.01
C ARG A 50 0.81 -1.79 8.92
N ILE A 51 0.85 -2.44 7.76
CA ILE A 51 0.43 -3.84 7.60
C ILE A 51 1.31 -4.74 8.47
N TYR A 52 2.63 -4.56 8.42
CA TYR A 52 3.57 -5.29 9.25
C TYR A 52 3.31 -5.08 10.75
N ALA A 53 3.11 -3.85 11.20
CA ALA A 53 2.76 -3.55 12.58
C ALA A 53 1.44 -4.20 13.02
N THR A 54 0.45 -4.26 12.12
CA THR A 54 -0.82 -4.95 12.38
C THR A 54 -0.61 -6.46 12.49
N LEU A 55 0.20 -7.06 11.61
CA LEU A 55 0.55 -8.48 11.67
C LEU A 55 1.32 -8.82 12.95
N GLN A 56 2.28 -7.98 13.37
CA GLN A 56 3.00 -8.16 14.63
C GLN A 56 2.09 -7.99 15.85
N ALA A 57 1.12 -7.08 15.81
CA ALA A 57 0.18 -6.90 16.91
C ALA A 57 -0.84 -8.05 17.03
N HIS A 58 -1.06 -8.83 15.96
CA HIS A 58 -2.04 -9.93 15.92
C HIS A 58 -1.39 -11.33 15.93
N GLY A 59 -0.10 -11.43 15.59
CA GLY A 59 0.68 -12.65 15.70
C GLY A 59 1.35 -12.71 17.08
N VAL A 60 0.75 -13.52 17.96
CA VAL A 60 1.27 -14.18 19.17
C VAL A 60 2.48 -13.54 19.86
#